data_AF-A0A2C6DZZ3-F1
#
_entry.id   AF-A0A2C6DZZ3-F1
#
_cell.length_a   1.000
_cell.length_b   1.000
_cell.length_c   1.000
_cell.angle_alpha   90.00
_cell.angle_beta   90.00
_cell.angle_gamma   90.00
#
_symmetry.space_group_name_H-M   'P 1'
#
loop_
_entity.id
_entity.type
_entity.pdbx_description
1 polymer ?
#
loop_
_entity_poly.entity_id
_entity_poly.type
_entity_poly.pdbx_seq_one_letter_code
_entity_poly.pdbx_strand_id
1 'polypeptide(L)'
;MMSGRGHFGFSLLRNGTQENPVKLGGDINQGGWIAHPYNAPDESYLMWDMVREDGKGGADIYIGFKRQVGAWSKSINMDDKMNTDPHESSPWVTYDDKYLFFTRGNREVKAGGECNWVGKWYWVDAKAIADLKP
;
A
#
# COMPACT_ATOMS: atom_id res chain seq x y z
N MET A 1 -18.63 10.39 0.19
CA MET A 1 -17.23 10.38 -0.26
C MET A 1 -16.35 10.68 0.94
N MET A 2 -15.62 9.69 1.45
CA MET A 2 -14.62 9.96 2.49
C MET A 2 -13.56 10.89 1.88
N SER A 3 -13.36 12.07 2.46
CA SER A 3 -12.28 12.97 2.06
C SER A 3 -10.96 12.31 2.43
N GLY A 4 -10.32 11.66 1.46
CA GLY A 4 -9.09 10.91 1.66
C GLY A 4 -8.00 11.78 2.29
N ARG A 5 -7.44 11.31 3.40
CA ARG A 5 -6.20 11.88 3.97
C ARG A 5 -5.04 11.20 3.26
N GLY A 6 -4.37 11.93 2.38
CA GLY A 6 -3.27 11.42 1.55
C GLY A 6 -3.65 11.22 0.09
N HIS A 7 -2.66 11.30 -0.79
CA HIS A 7 -2.76 10.89 -2.19
C HIS A 7 -1.37 10.60 -2.76
N PHE A 8 -1.31 9.76 -3.78
CA PHE A 8 -0.10 9.52 -4.54
C PHE A 8 -0.09 10.29 -5.86
N GLY A 9 1.10 10.74 -6.22
CA GLY A 9 1.47 11.24 -7.54
C GLY A 9 2.79 10.62 -7.96
N PHE A 10 3.13 10.79 -9.22
CA PHE A 10 4.40 10.32 -9.78
C PHE A 10 5.04 11.43 -10.60
N SER A 11 6.35 11.35 -10.76
CA SER A 11 7.13 12.23 -11.62
C SER A 11 8.16 11.37 -12.35
N LEU A 12 8.46 11.74 -13.60
CA LEU A 12 9.43 11.03 -14.42
C LEU A 12 10.77 11.76 -14.40
N LEU A 13 11.86 11.00 -14.35
CA LEU A 13 13.20 11.50 -14.59
C LEU A 13 13.57 11.21 -16.05
N ARG A 14 13.68 12.25 -16.89
CA ARG A 14 14.12 12.12 -18.29
C ARG A 14 15.37 12.92 -18.51
N ASN A 15 16.42 12.28 -19.03
CA ASN A 15 17.71 12.92 -19.31
C ASN A 15 18.26 13.73 -18.12
N GLY A 16 18.12 13.18 -16.91
CA GLY A 16 18.58 13.83 -15.66
C GLY A 16 17.70 14.98 -15.16
N THR A 17 16.59 15.28 -15.84
CA THR A 17 15.63 16.32 -15.40
C THR A 17 14.34 15.68 -14.92
N GLN A 18 13.91 16.10 -13.73
CA GLN A 18 12.65 15.66 -13.13
C GLN A 18 11.49 16.48 -13.70
N GLU A 19 10.45 15.80 -14.18
CA GLU A 19 9.23 16.43 -14.68
C GLU A 19 8.31 16.85 -13.53
N ASN A 20 7.33 17.73 -13.81
CA ASN A 20 6.32 18.10 -12.82
C ASN A 20 5.54 16.85 -12.35
N PRO A 21 5.25 16.73 -11.04
CA PRO A 21 4.49 15.61 -10.52
C PRO A 21 3.06 15.62 -11.03
N VAL A 22 2.56 14.44 -11.40
CA VAL A 22 1.20 14.19 -11.85
C VAL A 22 0.50 13.31 -10.82
N LYS A 23 -0.69 13.72 -10.38
CA LYS A 23 -1.50 12.92 -9.47
C LYS A 23 -1.88 11.60 -10.14
N LEU A 24 -1.74 10.48 -9.42
CA LEU A 24 -2.17 9.18 -9.94
C LEU A 24 -3.70 9.15 -10.07
N GLY A 25 -4.18 8.62 -11.19
CA GLY A 25 -5.61 8.39 -11.43
C GLY A 25 -6.09 7.04 -10.86
N GLY A 26 -7.33 6.68 -11.18
CA GLY A 26 -7.91 5.40 -10.79
C GLY A 26 -8.37 5.35 -9.33
N ASP A 27 -8.45 4.14 -8.78
CA ASP A 27 -8.89 3.88 -7.41
C ASP A 27 -7.75 3.86 -6.38
N ILE A 28 -6.49 4.04 -6.82
CA ILE A 28 -5.31 4.23 -5.95
C ILE A 28 -5.50 5.38 -4.95
N ASN A 29 -6.16 6.45 -5.39
CA ASN A 29 -6.43 7.63 -4.57
C ASN A 29 -7.87 7.67 -4.01
N GLN A 30 -8.54 6.52 -3.93
CA GLN A 30 -9.92 6.39 -3.45
C GLN A 30 -9.95 5.59 -2.14
N GLY A 31 -9.83 6.31 -1.03
CA GLY A 31 -9.82 5.74 0.32
C GLY A 31 -9.46 6.80 1.36
N GLY A 32 -9.45 6.41 2.63
CA GLY A 32 -8.86 7.17 3.73
C GLY A 32 -7.43 6.71 4.01
N TRP A 33 -6.63 7.57 4.64
CA TRP A 33 -5.30 7.22 5.15
C TRP A 33 -4.41 6.50 4.13
N ILE A 34 -4.25 7.11 2.95
CA ILE A 34 -3.47 6.55 1.84
C ILE A 34 -1.99 6.82 2.10
N ALA A 35 -1.20 5.79 2.39
CA ALA A 35 0.18 5.94 2.85
C ALA A 35 1.12 4.76 2.50
N HIS A 36 2.40 4.97 2.82
CA HIS A 36 3.53 4.03 2.70
C HIS A 36 3.60 3.24 1.38
N PRO A 37 3.73 3.92 0.24
CA PRO A 37 3.81 3.24 -1.05
C PRO A 37 5.12 2.45 -1.17
N TYR A 38 5.02 1.25 -1.71
CA TYR A 38 6.13 0.46 -2.23
C TYR A 38 5.98 0.31 -3.74
N ASN A 39 6.95 0.82 -4.48
CA ASN A 39 7.06 0.60 -5.93
C ASN A 39 8.06 -0.52 -6.19
N ALA A 40 7.66 -1.52 -6.97
CA ALA A 40 8.56 -2.59 -7.39
C ALA A 40 9.78 -2.03 -8.13
N PRO A 41 10.97 -2.65 -8.04
CA PRO A 41 12.17 -2.17 -8.73
C PRO A 41 12.01 -2.10 -10.26
N ASP A 42 11.23 -3.00 -10.84
CA ASP A 42 10.88 -3.02 -12.27
C ASP A 42 9.64 -2.17 -12.61
N GLU A 43 9.10 -1.47 -11.61
CA GLU A 43 7.87 -0.68 -11.65
C GLU A 43 6.62 -1.47 -12.07
N SER A 44 6.64 -2.80 -12.02
CA SER A 44 5.53 -3.64 -12.50
C SER A 44 4.30 -3.60 -11.60
N TYR A 45 4.47 -3.30 -10.31
CA TYR A 45 3.39 -3.15 -9.35
C TYR A 45 3.70 -2.09 -8.29
N LEU A 46 2.63 -1.55 -7.69
CA LEU A 46 2.64 -0.67 -6.54
C LEU A 46 1.86 -1.35 -5.41
N MET A 47 2.37 -1.30 -4.19
CA MET A 47 1.62 -1.65 -2.98
C MET A 47 1.53 -0.45 -2.05
N TRP A 48 0.46 -0.36 -1.27
CA TRP A 48 0.26 0.72 -0.30
C TRP A 48 -0.78 0.32 0.74
N ASP A 49 -0.83 1.04 1.86
CA ASP A 49 -1.92 0.92 2.82
C ASP A 49 -2.96 2.03 2.66
N MET A 50 -4.23 1.63 2.84
CA MET A 50 -5.36 2.56 2.90
C MET A 50 -6.56 1.97 3.64
N VAL A 51 -7.44 2.83 4.10
CA VAL A 51 -8.75 2.48 4.66
C VAL A 51 -9.82 2.62 3.58
N ARG A 52 -10.59 1.55 3.34
CA ARG A 52 -11.76 1.56 2.45
C ARG A 52 -12.92 0.79 3.05
N GLU A 53 -14.12 1.04 2.53
CA GLU A 53 -15.35 0.35 2.94
C GLU A 53 -15.33 -1.15 2.62
N ASP A 54 -14.60 -1.56 1.57
CA ASP A 54 -14.37 -2.95 1.19
C ASP A 54 -13.14 -3.57 1.87
N GLY A 55 -12.57 -2.89 2.87
CA GLY A 55 -11.48 -3.41 3.69
C GLY A 55 -11.95 -4.40 4.74
N LYS A 56 -11.00 -5.15 5.29
CA LYS A 56 -11.19 -6.21 6.29
C LYS A 56 -11.11 -5.69 7.72
N GLY A 57 -10.20 -4.74 7.98
CA GLY A 57 -9.91 -4.25 9.32
C GLY A 57 -9.63 -2.76 9.37
N GLY A 58 -8.46 -2.41 9.89
CA GLY A 58 -7.96 -1.03 9.98
C GLY A 58 -7.62 -0.45 8.61
N ALA A 59 -6.37 -0.02 8.41
CA ALA A 59 -5.88 0.09 7.04
C ALA A 59 -5.45 -1.30 6.59
N ASP A 60 -5.72 -1.58 5.32
CA ASP A 60 -5.33 -2.81 4.66
C ASP A 60 -4.27 -2.50 3.61
N ILE A 61 -3.47 -3.50 3.28
CA ILE A 61 -2.54 -3.41 2.15
C ILE A 61 -3.26 -3.78 0.85
N TYR A 62 -3.11 -2.91 -0.14
CA TYR A 62 -3.60 -3.09 -1.50
C TYR A 62 -2.43 -3.18 -2.48
N ILE A 63 -2.67 -3.83 -3.62
CA ILE A 63 -1.74 -3.89 -4.74
C ILE A 63 -2.42 -3.46 -6.04
N GLY A 64 -1.67 -2.80 -6.92
CA GLY A 64 -2.07 -2.45 -8.28
C GLY A 64 -0.93 -2.71 -9.26
N PHE A 65 -1.26 -3.22 -10.44
CA PHE A 65 -0.29 -3.58 -11.48
C PHE A 65 -0.20 -2.49 -12.55
N LYS A 66 1.02 -2.16 -12.99
CA LYS A 66 1.24 -1.12 -13.99
C LYS A 66 0.68 -1.58 -15.34
N ARG A 67 -0.18 -0.75 -15.94
CA ARG A 67 -0.66 -0.95 -17.32
C ARG A 67 0.16 -0.14 -18.31
N GLN A 68 0.42 1.11 -17.96
CA GLN A 68 1.28 2.03 -18.69
C GLN A 68 1.75 3.13 -17.71
N VAL A 69 2.60 4.03 -18.18
CA VAL A 69 3.10 5.14 -17.36
C VAL A 69 1.93 5.94 -16.77
N GLY A 70 1.90 6.04 -15.44
CA GLY A 70 0.85 6.76 -14.70
C GLY A 70 -0.51 6.06 -14.62
N ALA A 71 -0.68 4.87 -15.19
CA ALA A 71 -1.92 4.13 -15.17
C ALA A 71 -1.74 2.71 -14.62
N TRP A 72 -2.52 2.41 -13.60
CA TRP A 72 -2.48 1.15 -12.86
C TRP A 72 -3.78 0.37 -13.03
N SER A 73 -3.78 -0.93 -12.75
CA SER A 73 -4.97 -1.76 -12.67
C SER A 73 -5.90 -1.27 -11.56
N LYS A 74 -7.10 -1.88 -11.47
CA LYS A 74 -7.92 -1.75 -10.27
C LYS A 74 -7.11 -2.25 -9.06
N SER A 75 -7.21 -1.55 -7.94
CA SER A 75 -6.59 -2.00 -6.68
C SER A 75 -7.21 -3.31 -6.20
N ILE A 76 -6.35 -4.20 -5.71
CA ILE A 76 -6.71 -5.53 -5.20
C ILE A 76 -6.36 -5.54 -3.71
N ASN A 77 -7.34 -5.82 -2.84
CA ASN A 77 -7.11 -6.05 -1.42
C ASN A 77 -6.33 -7.37 -1.25
N MET A 78 -5.29 -7.39 -0.44
CA MET A 78 -4.45 -8.58 -0.26
C MET A 78 -4.99 -9.58 0.80
N ASP A 79 -6.20 -9.35 1.34
CA ASP A 79 -7.06 -10.26 2.12
C ASP A 79 -6.32 -11.35 2.92
N ASP A 80 -6.74 -12.62 2.85
CA ASP A 80 -6.26 -13.73 3.69
C ASP A 80 -4.76 -14.00 3.60
N LYS A 81 -4.06 -13.40 2.63
CA LYS A 81 -2.60 -13.50 2.54
C LYS A 81 -1.92 -12.65 3.60
N MET A 82 -2.49 -11.48 3.97
CA MET A 82 -1.81 -10.49 4.82
C MET A 82 -2.76 -9.65 5.68
N ASN A 83 -3.93 -9.26 5.17
CA ASN A 83 -4.82 -8.35 5.87
C ASN A 83 -5.68 -9.08 6.89
N THR A 84 -5.83 -8.47 8.07
CA THR A 84 -6.58 -9.00 9.20
C THR A 84 -7.39 -7.89 9.85
N ASP A 85 -8.09 -8.16 10.97
CA ASP A 85 -8.88 -7.12 11.64
C ASP A 85 -8.06 -5.91 12.16
N PRO A 86 -6.78 -6.07 12.60
CA PRO A 86 -5.86 -4.97 12.87
C PRO A 86 -5.54 -4.05 11.68
N HIS A 87 -4.62 -3.11 11.90
CA HIS A 87 -4.09 -2.23 10.86
C HIS A 87 -2.81 -2.83 10.27
N GLU A 88 -2.83 -3.13 8.97
CA GLU A 88 -1.65 -3.49 8.19
C GLU A 88 -1.09 -2.28 7.43
N SER A 89 0.23 -2.09 7.45
CA SER A 89 0.86 -0.97 6.75
C SER A 89 2.32 -1.21 6.39
N SER A 90 2.87 -0.28 5.60
CA SER A 90 4.29 -0.25 5.22
C SER A 90 4.76 -1.53 4.53
N PRO A 91 4.09 -1.95 3.43
CA PRO A 91 4.52 -3.12 2.67
C PRO A 91 5.90 -2.89 2.05
N TRP A 92 6.70 -3.95 1.95
CA TRP A 92 8.00 -3.92 1.28
C TRP A 92 8.41 -5.32 0.83
N VAL A 93 9.01 -5.45 -0.36
CA VAL A 93 9.50 -6.74 -0.88
C VAL A 93 11.02 -6.72 -0.97
N THR A 94 11.66 -7.82 -0.56
CA THR A 94 13.11 -7.99 -0.65
C THR A 94 13.58 -7.97 -2.11
N TYR A 95 14.79 -7.46 -2.34
CA TYR A 95 15.37 -7.40 -3.70
C TYR A 95 15.58 -8.75 -4.38
N ASP A 96 15.54 -9.85 -3.63
CA ASP A 96 15.59 -11.22 -4.17
C ASP A 96 14.20 -11.84 -4.38
N ASP A 97 13.13 -11.05 -4.23
CA ASP A 97 11.72 -11.42 -4.43
C ASP A 97 11.27 -12.64 -3.61
N LYS A 98 11.88 -12.87 -2.44
CA LYS A 98 11.52 -14.00 -1.58
C LYS A 98 10.54 -13.63 -0.47
N TYR A 99 10.67 -12.44 0.10
CA TYR A 99 9.90 -12.06 1.28
C TYR A 99 9.18 -10.74 1.06
N LEU A 100 7.90 -10.73 1.41
CA LEU A 100 7.10 -9.52 1.56
C LEU A 100 6.98 -9.24 3.06
N PHE A 101 7.51 -8.10 3.50
CA PHE A 101 7.39 -7.57 4.86
C PHE A 101 6.28 -6.54 4.97
N PHE A 102 5.68 -6.49 6.15
CA PHE A 102 4.69 -5.48 6.50
C PHE A 102 4.65 -5.31 8.02
N THR A 103 4.00 -4.24 8.48
CA THR A 103 3.68 -4.08 9.90
C THR A 103 2.22 -4.41 10.13
N ARG A 104 1.91 -5.00 11.29
CA ARG A 104 0.55 -5.19 11.77
C ARG A 104 0.45 -4.69 13.20
N GLY A 105 -0.57 -3.90 13.47
CA GLY A 105 -0.70 -3.23 14.75
C GLY A 105 -2.09 -2.69 15.05
N ASN A 106 -2.25 -2.25 16.29
CA ASN A 106 -3.48 -1.65 16.77
C ASN A 106 -3.20 -0.29 17.40
N ARG A 107 -4.25 0.52 17.47
CA ARG A 107 -4.23 1.74 18.29
C ARG A 107 -4.43 1.34 19.74
N GLU A 108 -3.43 1.61 20.56
CA GLU A 108 -3.47 1.37 22.00
C GLU A 108 -3.68 2.69 22.73
N VAL A 109 -4.70 2.71 23.61
CA VAL A 109 -4.96 3.84 24.51
C VAL A 109 -4.43 3.46 25.88
N LYS A 110 -3.42 4.19 26.35
CA LYS A 110 -2.87 4.00 27.69
C LYS A 110 -3.83 4.53 28.76
N ALA A 111 -3.63 4.10 30.00
CA ALA A 111 -4.45 4.54 31.14
C ALA A 111 -4.52 6.07 31.31
N GLY A 112 -3.50 6.81 30.86
CA GLY A 112 -3.47 8.28 30.86
C GLY A 112 -4.14 8.97 29.67
N GLY A 113 -4.80 8.23 28.78
CA GLY A 113 -5.46 8.78 27.57
C GLY A 113 -4.53 8.99 26.37
N GLU A 114 -3.22 8.84 26.54
CA GLU A 114 -2.25 8.80 25.43
C GLU A 114 -2.60 7.68 24.46
N CYS A 115 -2.54 7.98 23.17
CA CYS A 115 -2.85 7.01 22.11
C CYS A 115 -1.62 6.78 21.26
N ASN A 116 -1.18 5.53 21.16
CA ASN A 116 -0.08 5.12 20.30
C ASN A 116 -0.53 4.08 19.29
N TRP A 117 0.13 4.05 18.14
CA TRP A 117 0.07 2.89 17.25
C TRP A 117 1.19 1.94 17.64
N VAL A 118 0.84 0.70 17.97
CA VAL A 118 1.78 -0.35 18.35
C VAL A 118 1.73 -1.42 17.28
N GLY A 119 2.78 -1.50 16.48
CA GLY A 119 2.94 -2.44 15.38
C GLY A 119 4.09 -3.41 15.61
N LYS A 120 3.96 -4.62 15.06
CA LYS A 120 5.03 -5.60 14.94
C LYS A 120 5.29 -5.89 13.46
N TRP A 121 6.51 -6.28 13.14
CA TRP A 121 6.89 -6.70 11.80
C TRP A 121 6.46 -8.14 11.55
N TYR A 122 5.91 -8.38 10.36
CA TYR A 122 5.53 -9.68 9.83
C TYR A 122 6.10 -9.84 8.43
N TRP A 123 6.10 -11.09 7.96
CA TRP A 123 6.49 -11.40 6.60
C TRP A 123 5.73 -12.62 6.06
N VAL A 124 5.62 -12.69 4.75
CA VAL A 124 5.10 -13.84 3.98
C VAL A 124 6.00 -14.12 2.78
N ASP A 125 5.80 -15.27 2.13
CA ASP A 125 6.45 -15.56 0.84
C ASP A 125 5.93 -14.57 -0.22
N ALA A 126 6.84 -13.89 -0.92
CA ALA A 126 6.49 -12.89 -1.93
C ALA A 126 5.78 -13.47 -3.15
N LYS A 127 5.78 -14.80 -3.34
CA LYS A 127 4.92 -15.50 -4.32
C LYS A 127 3.44 -15.21 -4.12
N ALA A 128 3.02 -14.76 -2.93
CA ALA A 128 1.68 -14.26 -2.67
C ALA A 128 1.22 -13.18 -3.69
N ILE A 129 2.15 -12.43 -4.30
CA ILE A 129 1.88 -11.44 -5.34
C ILE A 129 1.58 -12.10 -6.70
N ALA A 130 2.24 -13.22 -7.02
CA ALA A 130 2.15 -13.86 -8.33
C ALA A 130 0.70 -14.28 -8.66
N ASP A 131 -0.02 -14.79 -7.66
CA ASP A 131 -1.42 -15.21 -7.80
C ASP A 131 -2.41 -14.04 -8.00
N LEU A 132 -1.94 -12.78 -7.88
CA LEU A 132 -2.78 -11.59 -8.02
C LEU A 132 -2.60 -10.89 -9.38
N LYS A 133 -1.62 -11.34 -10.18
CA LYS A 133 -1.38 -10.77 -11.51
C LYS A 133 -2.59 -11.08 -12.42
N PRO A 134 -3.22 -10.06 -13.03
CA PRO A 134 -4.35 -10.25 -13.93
C PRO A 134 -3.98 -10.89 -15.27
#